data_AF-A0A7S3WMX2-F1
#
_entry.id   AF-A0A7S3WMX2-F1
#
_cell.length_a   1.000
_cell.length_b   1.000
_cell.length_c   1.000
_cell.angle_alpha   90.00
_cell.angle_beta   90.00
_cell.angle_gamma   90.00
#
_symmetry.space_group_name_H-M   'P 1'
#
loop_
_entity.id
_entity.type
_entity.pdbx_description
1 polymer ?
#
loop_
_entity_poly.entity_id
_entity_poly.type
_entity_poly.pdbx_seq_one_letter_code
_entity_poly.pdbx_strand_id
1 'polypeptide(L)'
;IFVIRPSFVSATLFALAACPAAGVRVSRPALAHVRASSVPQSRREALAAAAALVGASAPAFAEKSKGYMTMDEYNKLKAREAKDQRLYGQFEALRTRASQTSEFNKLAESGDFSKLSELSRGWEATIRKELLEAAAKELEGEAKQKGQDINKLVLADLKGIDKLAKAGAGDEVPAASASLRQHVLDFVALEPQRLQDTFGVGDL
;
A
#
# COMPACT_ATOMS: atom_id res chain seq x y z
N ILE A 1 -1.12 45.63 -41.79
CA ILE A 1 -0.04 46.61 -41.52
C ILE A 1 0.47 46.35 -40.12
N PHE A 2 1.77 46.11 -40.01
CA PHE A 2 2.59 45.76 -38.85
C PHE A 2 2.81 46.97 -37.93
N VAL A 3 2.81 46.80 -36.59
CA VAL A 3 3.66 47.48 -35.56
C VAL A 3 3.53 46.64 -34.26
N ILE A 4 4.43 45.72 -33.86
CA ILE A 4 5.75 45.84 -33.18
C ILE A 4 5.74 46.65 -31.86
N ARG A 5 5.74 45.92 -30.71
CA ARG A 5 6.55 46.01 -29.44
C ARG A 5 6.89 47.40 -28.82
N PRO A 6 7.22 47.56 -27.49
CA PRO A 6 7.95 46.61 -26.62
C PRO A 6 7.61 46.57 -25.10
N SER A 7 8.19 45.53 -24.45
CA SER A 7 8.85 45.45 -23.13
C SER A 7 8.38 46.29 -21.92
N PHE A 8 8.19 45.63 -20.76
CA PHE A 8 8.92 46.01 -19.54
C PHE A 8 9.19 44.80 -18.63
N VAL A 9 10.46 44.71 -18.25
CA VAL A 9 11.08 43.82 -17.27
C VAL A 9 10.73 44.34 -15.88
N SER A 10 10.43 43.46 -14.91
CA SER A 10 10.66 43.78 -13.51
C SER A 10 11.06 42.51 -12.75
N ALA A 11 12.37 42.38 -12.59
CA ALA A 11 12.99 41.53 -11.61
C ALA A 11 12.84 42.19 -10.23
N THR A 12 12.43 41.44 -9.23
CA THR A 12 12.67 41.81 -7.83
C THR A 12 13.13 40.56 -7.08
N LEU A 13 14.46 40.44 -7.02
CA LEU A 13 15.13 39.77 -5.92
C LEU A 13 14.64 40.40 -4.61
N PHE A 14 14.26 39.58 -3.64
CA PHE A 14 14.32 39.98 -2.24
C PHE A 14 15.10 38.95 -1.42
N ALA A 15 15.93 39.50 -0.56
CA ALA A 15 17.08 38.89 0.08
C ALA A 15 16.71 38.07 1.33
N LEU A 16 17.52 37.04 1.57
CA LEU A 16 18.28 36.77 2.80
C LEU A 16 17.79 37.47 4.09
N ALA A 17 17.41 36.69 5.11
CA ALA A 17 18.12 36.59 6.41
C ALA A 17 17.26 36.09 7.58
N ALA A 18 17.95 35.37 8.47
CA ALA A 18 17.79 35.27 9.93
C ALA A 18 16.91 34.15 10.54
N CYS A 19 17.61 33.12 11.04
CA CYS A 19 17.28 32.42 12.30
C CYS A 19 17.20 33.40 13.49
N PRO A 20 16.43 33.07 14.53
CA PRO A 20 17.12 32.72 15.77
C PRO A 20 16.50 31.52 16.52
N ALA A 21 17.31 31.07 17.48
CA ALA A 21 17.22 29.86 18.28
C ALA A 21 16.23 29.89 19.45
N ALA A 22 16.10 28.69 20.06
CA ALA A 22 15.91 28.41 21.48
C ALA A 22 14.50 28.55 22.09
N GLY A 23 13.98 27.39 22.53
CA GLY A 23 12.79 27.27 23.38
C GLY A 23 12.74 25.91 24.05
N VAL A 24 13.73 25.60 24.89
CA VAL A 24 13.77 24.44 25.78
C VAL A 24 12.66 24.58 26.83
N ARG A 25 11.75 23.60 26.91
CA ARG A 25 11.11 23.24 28.20
C ARG A 25 11.07 21.74 28.39
N VAL A 26 11.97 21.33 29.28
CA VAL A 26 12.00 20.06 30.00
C VAL A 26 10.79 20.00 30.93
N SER A 27 10.09 18.87 30.96
CA SER A 27 9.39 18.39 32.15
C SER A 27 9.43 16.87 32.14
N ARG A 28 10.23 16.33 33.06
CA ARG A 28 10.44 14.91 33.39
C ARG A 28 9.73 14.64 34.74
N PRO A 29 9.74 13.41 35.26
CA PRO A 29 8.65 12.44 35.29
C PRO A 29 7.93 12.38 36.65
N ALA A 30 6.72 11.81 36.69
CA ALA A 30 6.13 11.31 37.93
C ALA A 30 6.20 9.77 37.95
N LEU A 31 7.21 9.25 38.66
CA LEU A 31 7.29 7.87 39.12
C LEU A 31 6.47 7.76 40.41
N ALA A 32 5.42 6.95 40.41
CA ALA A 32 4.73 6.54 41.63
C ALA A 32 4.95 5.04 41.87
N HIS A 33 5.54 4.80 43.03
CA HIS A 33 5.83 3.59 43.78
C HIS A 33 5.17 2.24 43.43
N VAL A 34 6.06 1.24 43.45
CA VAL A 34 5.88 -0.17 43.76
C VAL A 34 5.17 -0.39 45.11
N ARG A 35 4.24 -1.34 45.18
CA ARG A 35 4.11 -2.22 46.36
C ARG A 35 3.71 -3.64 45.95
N ALA A 36 4.44 -4.58 46.53
CA ALA A 36 4.46 -6.00 46.25
C ALA A 36 3.41 -6.82 47.02
N SER A 37 3.26 -8.05 46.52
CA SER A 37 2.93 -9.31 47.23
C SER A 37 1.46 -9.63 47.52
N SER A 38 0.98 -10.71 46.89
CA SER A 38 0.69 -11.95 47.61
C SER A 38 0.51 -13.13 46.65
N VAL A 39 1.44 -14.08 46.71
CA VAL A 39 1.24 -15.49 46.36
C VAL A 39 0.97 -16.22 47.67
N PRO A 40 0.05 -17.20 47.70
CA PRO A 40 0.46 -18.50 48.20
C PRO A 40 0.06 -19.65 47.26
N GLN A 41 1.03 -20.55 47.10
CA GLN A 41 0.93 -21.88 46.49
C GLN A 41 -0.04 -22.80 47.25
N SER A 42 -0.71 -23.68 46.51
CA SER A 42 -0.92 -25.12 46.79
C SER A 42 -1.92 -25.66 45.75
N ARG A 43 -1.90 -26.88 45.24
CA ARG A 43 -1.04 -28.08 45.24
C ARG A 43 -1.77 -29.05 44.28
N ARG A 44 -1.02 -29.90 43.57
CA ARG A 44 -1.44 -31.22 43.02
C ARG A 44 -2.35 -31.17 41.77
N GLU A 45 -2.18 -32.00 40.73
CA GLU A 45 -1.47 -33.28 40.60
C GLU A 45 -1.21 -33.66 39.12
N ALA A 46 -0.05 -34.29 38.87
CA ALA A 46 0.25 -35.45 38.00
C ALA A 46 -0.30 -35.49 36.56
N LEU A 47 0.47 -35.54 35.46
CA LEU A 47 1.62 -36.38 35.05
C LEU A 47 1.28 -37.89 34.95
N ALA A 48 0.99 -38.35 33.72
CA ALA A 48 1.13 -39.71 33.13
C ALA A 48 0.07 -39.85 32.02
N ALA A 49 0.27 -40.45 30.85
CA ALA A 49 1.30 -41.35 30.37
C ALA A 49 1.43 -41.24 28.84
N ALA A 50 2.61 -41.64 28.36
CA ALA A 50 3.02 -41.69 26.97
C ALA A 50 2.48 -42.91 26.20
N ALA A 51 2.61 -42.82 24.87
CA ALA A 51 2.83 -43.90 23.88
C ALA A 51 1.66 -44.88 23.64
N ALA A 52 1.36 -45.37 22.45
CA ALA A 52 1.75 -45.17 21.05
C ALA A 52 0.62 -45.90 20.24
N LEU A 53 0.37 -45.73 18.94
CA LEU A 53 1.09 -46.33 17.81
C LEU A 53 0.12 -46.27 16.58
N VAL A 54 0.69 -45.99 15.41
CA VAL A 54 0.25 -46.38 14.04
C VAL A 54 -0.99 -45.72 13.43
N GLY A 55 -0.79 -45.00 12.31
CA GLY A 55 -1.86 -44.85 11.32
C GLY A 55 -1.76 -43.71 10.30
N ALA A 56 -0.83 -43.83 9.35
CA ALA A 56 -0.95 -43.38 7.95
C ALA A 56 -0.89 -41.88 7.56
N SER A 57 0.20 -41.59 6.83
CA SER A 57 0.35 -40.63 5.70
C SER A 57 0.19 -39.13 5.96
N ALA A 58 1.22 -38.53 6.56
CA ALA A 58 1.62 -37.16 6.26
C ALA A 58 2.76 -37.20 5.21
N PRO A 59 2.81 -36.27 4.24
CA PRO A 59 3.82 -36.30 3.19
C PRO A 59 5.20 -36.13 3.84
N ALA A 60 6.16 -36.91 3.33
CA ALA A 60 7.54 -36.84 3.75
C ALA A 60 8.03 -35.38 3.71
N PHE A 61 8.26 -34.80 4.89
CA PHE A 61 9.07 -33.61 5.03
C PHE A 61 10.43 -33.95 4.44
N ALA A 62 10.75 -33.27 3.34
CA ALA A 62 12.00 -33.37 2.62
C ALA A 62 13.18 -33.31 3.60
N GLU A 63 13.92 -34.41 3.70
CA GLU A 63 15.27 -34.40 4.25
C GLU A 63 16.07 -33.33 3.53
N LYS A 64 16.61 -32.38 4.30
CA LYS A 64 17.62 -31.42 3.85
C LYS A 64 18.95 -32.16 3.59
N SER A 65 18.96 -33.03 2.58
CA SER A 65 20.21 -33.41 1.95
C SER A 65 20.72 -32.17 1.20
N LYS A 66 21.99 -31.81 1.40
CA LYS A 66 22.68 -30.77 0.62
C LYS A 66 22.92 -31.27 -0.81
N GLY A 67 21.85 -31.68 -1.49
CA GLY A 67 21.84 -32.01 -2.90
C GLY A 67 21.80 -30.73 -3.71
N TYR A 68 22.66 -30.65 -4.72
CA TYR A 68 22.56 -29.60 -5.73
C TYR A 68 21.12 -29.52 -6.23
N MET A 69 20.56 -28.32 -6.23
CA MET A 69 19.21 -28.09 -6.73
C MET A 69 19.12 -28.64 -8.16
N THR A 70 18.10 -29.47 -8.42
CA THR A 70 17.90 -30.03 -9.77
C THR A 70 17.62 -28.90 -10.75
N MET A 71 17.94 -29.10 -12.04
CA MET A 71 17.69 -28.07 -13.07
C MET A 71 16.20 -27.64 -13.10
N ASP A 72 15.29 -28.58 -12.82
CA ASP A 72 13.86 -28.30 -12.72
C ASP A 72 13.50 -27.43 -11.51
N GLU A 73 14.11 -27.67 -10.35
CA GLU A 73 13.94 -26.82 -9.17
C GLU A 73 14.53 -25.43 -9.38
N TYR A 74 15.69 -25.32 -10.05
CA TYR A 74 16.28 -24.04 -10.44
C TYR A 74 15.35 -23.24 -11.36
N ASN A 75 14.83 -23.88 -12.40
CA ASN A 75 13.91 -23.23 -13.34
C ASN A 75 12.62 -22.75 -12.65
N LYS A 76 12.07 -23.56 -11.72
CA LYS A 76 10.91 -23.16 -10.90
C LYS A 76 11.23 -21.98 -10.00
N LEU A 77 12.41 -21.96 -9.37
CA LEU A 77 12.84 -20.85 -8.53
C LEU A 77 12.97 -19.56 -9.34
N LYS A 78 13.68 -19.59 -10.48
CA LYS A 78 13.82 -18.42 -11.36
C LYS A 78 12.48 -17.93 -11.92
N ALA A 79 11.58 -18.85 -12.26
CA ALA A 79 10.22 -18.49 -12.70
C ALA A 79 9.42 -17.81 -11.58
N ARG A 80 9.57 -18.28 -10.33
CA ARG A 80 8.93 -17.66 -9.16
C ARG A 80 9.51 -16.28 -8.88
N GLU A 81 10.84 -16.13 -8.88
CA GLU A 81 11.50 -14.82 -8.73
C GLU A 81 11.01 -13.80 -9.78
N ALA A 82 10.91 -14.20 -11.05
CA ALA A 82 10.43 -13.33 -12.11
C ALA A 82 8.96 -12.90 -11.91
N LYS A 83 8.12 -13.79 -11.37
CA LYS A 83 6.73 -13.46 -11.01
C LYS A 83 6.67 -12.50 -9.83
N ASP A 84 7.43 -12.78 -8.78
CA ASP A 84 7.46 -11.95 -7.58
C ASP A 84 8.01 -10.54 -7.89
N GLN A 85 9.01 -10.41 -8.76
CA GLN A 85 9.50 -9.10 -9.22
C GLN A 85 8.43 -8.31 -10.00
N ARG A 86 7.67 -8.98 -10.88
CA ARG A 86 6.56 -8.34 -11.60
C ARG A 86 5.46 -7.90 -10.64
N LEU A 87 5.11 -8.74 -9.69
CA LEU A 87 4.09 -8.46 -8.69
C LEU A 87 4.51 -7.27 -7.81
N TYR A 88 5.76 -7.25 -7.35
CA TYR A 88 6.32 -6.11 -6.62
C TYR A 88 6.25 -4.81 -7.45
N GLY A 89 6.65 -4.87 -8.73
CA GLY A 89 6.52 -3.73 -9.64
C GLY A 89 5.08 -3.21 -9.80
N GLN A 90 4.08 -4.10 -9.74
CA GLN A 90 2.67 -3.70 -9.73
C GLN A 90 2.28 -2.99 -8.42
N PHE A 91 2.73 -3.49 -7.26
CA PHE A 91 2.49 -2.83 -5.97
C PHE A 91 3.16 -1.45 -5.90
N GLU A 92 4.39 -1.30 -6.39
CA GLU A 92 5.07 -0.01 -6.50
C GLU A 92 4.35 0.97 -7.44
N ALA A 93 3.87 0.48 -8.59
CA ALA A 93 3.05 1.29 -9.48
C ALA A 93 1.76 1.75 -8.80
N LEU A 94 1.10 0.88 -8.03
CA LEU A 94 -0.09 1.23 -7.26
C LEU A 94 0.19 2.30 -6.19
N ARG A 95 1.30 2.19 -5.44
CA ARG A 95 1.76 3.23 -4.49
C ARG A 95 1.94 4.59 -5.16
N THR A 96 2.63 4.59 -6.30
CA THR A 96 2.88 5.79 -7.10
C THR A 96 1.56 6.39 -7.59
N ARG A 97 0.61 5.55 -8.01
CA ARG A 97 -0.69 6.03 -8.49
C ARG A 97 -1.56 6.55 -7.35
N ALA A 98 -1.51 5.94 -6.17
CA ALA A 98 -2.21 6.44 -4.98
C ALA A 98 -1.78 7.87 -4.59
N SER A 99 -0.52 8.27 -4.83
CA SER A 99 -0.08 9.66 -4.59
C SER A 99 -0.58 10.65 -5.65
N GLN A 100 -0.89 10.18 -6.85
CA GLN A 100 -1.42 10.97 -7.97
C GLN A 100 -2.92 11.24 -7.85
N THR A 101 -3.63 10.75 -6.83
CA THR A 101 -5.08 11.03 -6.67
C THR A 101 -5.38 12.52 -6.46
N SER A 102 -4.39 13.31 -6.05
CA SER A 102 -4.51 14.77 -5.96
C SER A 102 -4.85 15.45 -7.29
N GLU A 103 -4.59 14.80 -8.44
CA GLU A 103 -4.97 15.31 -9.76
C GLU A 103 -6.50 15.37 -9.93
N PHE A 104 -7.27 14.49 -9.30
CA PHE A 104 -8.74 14.59 -9.29
C PHE A 104 -9.21 15.88 -8.61
N ASN A 105 -8.54 16.28 -7.53
CA ASN A 105 -8.91 17.49 -6.78
C ASN A 105 -8.59 18.74 -7.60
N LYS A 106 -7.41 18.78 -8.22
CA LYS A 106 -7.02 19.90 -9.10
C LYS A 106 -8.01 20.10 -10.25
N LEU A 107 -8.45 19.01 -10.89
CA LEU A 107 -9.42 19.08 -11.99
C LEU A 107 -10.83 19.47 -11.53
N ALA A 108 -11.21 19.10 -10.30
CA ALA A 108 -12.46 19.55 -9.70
C ALA A 108 -12.44 21.03 -9.35
N GLU A 109 -11.34 21.52 -8.75
CA GLU A 109 -11.14 22.93 -8.41
C GLU A 109 -11.08 23.82 -9.66
N SER A 110 -10.46 23.34 -10.74
CA SER A 110 -10.38 24.07 -12.00
C SER A 110 -11.68 24.03 -12.81
N GLY A 111 -12.69 23.28 -12.37
CA GLY A 111 -13.96 23.09 -13.09
C GLY A 111 -13.84 22.30 -14.40
N ASP A 112 -12.71 21.61 -14.63
CA ASP A 112 -12.45 20.82 -15.85
C ASP A 112 -13.12 19.43 -15.74
N PHE A 113 -14.44 19.40 -15.61
CA PHE A 113 -15.20 18.17 -15.36
C PHE A 113 -15.10 17.12 -16.48
N SER A 114 -14.87 17.55 -17.73
CA SER A 114 -14.62 16.62 -18.85
C SER A 114 -13.35 15.81 -18.61
N LYS A 115 -12.25 16.48 -18.26
CA LYS A 115 -10.97 15.83 -17.97
C LYS A 115 -11.04 14.99 -16.70
N LEU A 116 -11.82 15.43 -15.71
CA LEU A 116 -12.06 14.67 -14.48
C LEU A 116 -12.75 13.31 -14.80
N SER A 117 -13.78 13.34 -15.65
CA SER A 117 -14.47 12.13 -16.13
C SER A 117 -13.54 11.23 -16.95
N GLU A 118 -12.73 11.81 -17.85
CA GLU A 118 -11.73 11.07 -18.63
C GLU A 118 -10.67 10.42 -17.74
N LEU A 119 -10.16 11.16 -16.74
CA LEU A 119 -9.17 10.65 -15.78
C LEU A 119 -9.72 9.46 -15.01
N SER A 120 -10.96 9.55 -14.52
CA SER A 120 -11.62 8.44 -13.81
C SER A 120 -11.69 7.17 -14.67
N ARG A 121 -12.12 7.31 -15.93
CA ARG A 121 -12.18 6.17 -16.87
C ARG A 121 -10.80 5.63 -17.24
N GLY A 122 -9.82 6.51 -17.40
CA GLY A 122 -8.42 6.13 -17.64
C GLY A 122 -7.85 5.33 -16.48
N TRP A 123 -8.17 5.70 -15.24
CA TRP A 123 -7.79 4.94 -14.06
C TRP A 123 -8.52 3.61 -13.95
N GLU A 124 -9.77 3.51 -14.41
CA GLU A 124 -10.46 2.23 -14.48
C GLU A 124 -9.73 1.24 -15.41
N ALA A 125 -9.22 1.72 -16.55
CA ALA A 125 -8.45 0.87 -17.45
C ALA A 125 -7.07 0.53 -16.89
N THR A 126 -6.29 1.54 -16.49
CA THR A 126 -4.87 1.38 -16.17
C THR A 126 -4.59 0.97 -14.72
N ILE A 127 -5.39 1.41 -13.76
CA ILE A 127 -5.18 1.06 -12.34
C ILE A 127 -5.97 -0.19 -12.00
N ARG A 128 -7.27 -0.19 -12.32
CA ARG A 128 -8.13 -1.29 -11.90
C ARG A 128 -7.88 -2.57 -12.71
N LYS A 129 -7.96 -2.50 -14.04
CA LYS A 129 -7.84 -3.71 -14.87
C LYS A 129 -6.38 -4.17 -15.04
N GLU A 130 -5.46 -3.25 -15.27
CA GLU A 130 -4.07 -3.64 -15.55
C GLU A 130 -3.24 -3.91 -14.29
N LEU A 131 -3.46 -3.18 -13.19
CA LEU A 131 -2.68 -3.34 -11.95
C LEU A 131 -3.43 -4.14 -10.88
N LEU A 132 -4.59 -3.67 -10.40
CA LEU A 132 -5.31 -4.29 -9.29
C LEU A 132 -5.80 -5.71 -9.64
N GLU A 133 -6.45 -5.89 -10.79
CA GLU A 133 -6.92 -7.22 -11.22
C GLU A 133 -5.77 -8.20 -11.50
N ALA A 134 -4.64 -7.71 -12.00
CA ALA A 134 -3.46 -8.54 -12.23
C ALA A 134 -2.82 -8.96 -10.91
N ALA A 135 -2.58 -8.01 -10.00
CA ALA A 135 -2.01 -8.27 -8.69
C ALA A 135 -2.93 -9.17 -7.84
N ALA A 136 -4.25 -8.95 -7.88
CA ALA A 136 -5.22 -9.74 -7.12
C ALA A 136 -5.28 -11.22 -7.54
N LYS A 137 -4.88 -11.54 -8.79
CA LYS A 137 -4.82 -12.93 -9.26
C LYS A 137 -3.64 -13.70 -8.66
N GLU A 138 -2.56 -12.99 -8.34
CA GLU A 138 -1.33 -13.54 -7.76
C GLU A 138 -1.35 -13.55 -6.21
N LEU A 139 -2.36 -12.92 -5.60
CA LEU A 139 -2.64 -13.05 -4.16
C LEU A 139 -3.25 -14.43 -3.85
N GLU A 140 -3.01 -14.92 -2.64
CA GLU A 140 -3.49 -16.21 -2.16
C GLU A 140 -4.29 -16.06 -0.86
N GLY A 141 -5.10 -17.07 -0.53
CA GLY A 141 -5.88 -17.11 0.71
C GLY A 141 -6.81 -15.92 0.92
N GLU A 142 -6.87 -15.40 2.15
CA GLU A 142 -7.72 -14.27 2.54
C GLU A 142 -7.34 -12.96 1.83
N ALA A 143 -6.06 -12.76 1.52
CA ALA A 143 -5.58 -11.57 0.80
C ALA A 143 -6.17 -11.49 -0.61
N LYS A 144 -6.38 -12.63 -1.27
CA LYS A 144 -7.06 -12.69 -2.57
C LYS A 144 -8.49 -12.18 -2.50
N GLN A 145 -9.25 -12.64 -1.49
CA GLN A 145 -10.63 -12.23 -1.31
C GLN A 145 -10.73 -10.73 -1.01
N LYS A 146 -9.91 -10.25 -0.06
CA LYS A 146 -9.80 -8.82 0.27
C LYS A 146 -9.41 -8.00 -0.96
N GLY A 147 -8.44 -8.45 -1.76
CA GLY A 147 -8.03 -7.78 -2.98
C GLY A 147 -9.14 -7.66 -4.01
N GLN A 148 -9.98 -8.70 -4.16
CA GLN A 148 -11.16 -8.65 -5.03
C GLN A 148 -12.24 -7.69 -4.52
N ASP A 149 -12.46 -7.65 -3.20
CA ASP A 149 -13.45 -6.75 -2.62
C ASP A 149 -13.00 -5.29 -2.71
N ILE A 150 -11.73 -5.00 -2.47
CA ILE A 150 -11.15 -3.67 -2.68
C ILE A 150 -11.23 -3.26 -4.16
N ASN A 151 -11.00 -4.18 -5.09
CA ASN A 151 -11.14 -3.88 -6.52
C ASN A 151 -12.57 -3.44 -6.89
N LYS A 152 -13.61 -4.02 -6.25
CA LYS A 152 -15.00 -3.56 -6.41
C LYS A 152 -15.21 -2.16 -5.82
N LEU A 153 -14.61 -1.88 -4.67
CA LEU A 153 -14.68 -0.56 -4.04
C LEU A 153 -14.01 0.51 -4.92
N VAL A 154 -12.82 0.24 -5.43
CA VAL A 154 -12.12 1.14 -6.36
C VAL A 154 -12.95 1.40 -7.62
N LEU A 155 -13.63 0.38 -8.17
CA LEU A 155 -14.58 0.59 -9.28
C LEU A 155 -15.74 1.52 -8.88
N ALA A 156 -16.30 1.32 -7.70
CA ALA A 156 -17.41 2.11 -7.19
C ALA A 156 -17.00 3.57 -7.02
N ASP A 157 -15.82 3.84 -6.46
CA ASP A 157 -15.28 5.19 -6.28
C ASP A 157 -15.04 5.89 -7.62
N LEU A 158 -14.39 5.21 -8.57
CA LEU A 158 -14.14 5.77 -9.90
C LEU A 158 -15.47 6.12 -10.60
N LYS A 159 -16.46 5.23 -10.54
CA LYS A 159 -17.81 5.51 -11.05
C LYS A 159 -18.50 6.65 -10.30
N GLY A 160 -18.26 6.77 -8.99
CA GLY A 160 -18.73 7.88 -8.16
C GLY A 160 -18.15 9.20 -8.66
N ILE A 161 -16.83 9.27 -8.84
CA ILE A 161 -16.13 10.46 -9.35
C ILE A 161 -16.60 10.83 -10.77
N ASP A 162 -16.80 9.85 -11.67
CA ASP A 162 -17.33 10.11 -13.02
C ASP A 162 -18.77 10.68 -12.97
N LYS A 163 -19.61 10.22 -12.03
CA LYS A 163 -20.94 10.79 -11.82
C LYS A 163 -20.88 12.21 -11.26
N LEU A 164 -20.03 12.46 -10.27
CA LEU A 164 -19.82 13.80 -9.70
C LEU A 164 -19.33 14.78 -10.76
N ALA A 165 -18.38 14.35 -11.60
CA ALA A 165 -17.90 15.12 -12.74
C ALA A 165 -19.05 15.47 -13.70
N LYS A 166 -19.88 14.50 -14.09
CA LYS A 166 -21.03 14.73 -14.97
C LYS A 166 -22.09 15.64 -14.35
N ALA A 167 -22.24 15.61 -13.03
CA ALA A 167 -23.15 16.47 -12.29
C ALA A 167 -22.58 17.89 -12.03
N GLY A 168 -21.29 18.13 -12.32
CA GLY A 168 -20.61 19.38 -11.99
C GLY A 168 -20.41 19.57 -10.47
N ALA A 169 -20.51 18.50 -9.68
CA ALA A 169 -20.41 18.52 -8.22
C ALA A 169 -18.94 18.44 -7.77
N GLY A 170 -18.17 19.51 -8.03
CA GLY A 170 -16.74 19.58 -7.73
C GLY A 170 -16.40 19.47 -6.24
N ASP A 171 -17.28 19.99 -5.36
CA ASP A 171 -17.04 20.05 -3.91
C ASP A 171 -16.99 18.66 -3.24
N GLU A 172 -17.64 17.66 -3.83
CA GLU A 172 -17.68 16.28 -3.32
C GLU A 172 -16.50 15.43 -3.83
N VAL A 173 -15.81 15.88 -4.88
CA VAL A 173 -14.70 15.14 -5.51
C VAL A 173 -13.53 14.90 -4.56
N PRO A 174 -13.09 15.85 -3.71
CA PRO A 174 -12.00 15.61 -2.76
C PRO A 174 -12.27 14.47 -1.77
N ALA A 175 -13.51 14.30 -1.32
CA ALA A 175 -13.87 13.21 -0.42
C ALA A 175 -13.87 11.87 -1.15
N ALA A 176 -14.41 11.84 -2.38
CA ALA A 176 -14.41 10.64 -3.22
C ALA A 176 -13.00 10.21 -3.65
N SER A 177 -12.13 11.17 -3.99
CA SER A 177 -10.73 10.91 -4.37
C SER A 177 -9.87 10.44 -3.18
N ALA A 178 -10.15 10.93 -1.97
CA ALA A 178 -9.52 10.45 -0.74
C ALA A 178 -9.92 9.00 -0.43
N SER A 179 -11.20 8.66 -0.61
CA SER A 179 -11.69 7.28 -0.46
C SER A 179 -11.04 6.34 -1.48
N LEU A 180 -10.98 6.76 -2.75
CA LEU A 180 -10.27 6.05 -3.80
C LEU A 180 -8.80 5.80 -3.43
N ARG A 181 -8.11 6.84 -2.95
CA ARG A 181 -6.72 6.72 -2.48
C ARG A 181 -6.59 5.70 -1.37
N GLN A 182 -7.48 5.77 -0.38
CA GLN A 182 -7.43 4.86 0.76
C GLN A 182 -7.62 3.41 0.30
N HIS A 183 -8.61 3.12 -0.53
CA HIS A 183 -8.82 1.77 -1.04
C HIS A 183 -7.63 1.26 -1.87
N VAL A 184 -6.98 2.10 -2.67
CA VAL A 184 -5.75 1.70 -3.37
C VAL A 184 -4.62 1.39 -2.38
N LEU A 185 -4.48 2.18 -1.30
CA LEU A 185 -3.49 1.91 -0.25
C LEU A 185 -3.82 0.66 0.58
N ASP A 186 -5.10 0.40 0.84
CA ASP A 186 -5.55 -0.82 1.50
C ASP A 186 -5.21 -2.04 0.65
N PHE A 187 -5.32 -1.94 -0.68
CA PHE A 187 -4.85 -3.00 -1.57
C PHE A 187 -3.35 -3.19 -1.46
N VAL A 188 -2.58 -2.09 -1.45
CA VAL A 188 -1.12 -2.14 -1.29
C VAL A 188 -0.73 -2.79 0.04
N ALA A 189 -1.50 -2.60 1.10
CA ALA A 189 -1.27 -3.26 2.39
C ALA A 189 -1.49 -4.79 2.36
N LEU A 190 -2.11 -5.33 1.30
CA LEU A 190 -2.21 -6.77 1.06
C LEU A 190 -0.95 -7.36 0.38
N GLU A 191 0.07 -6.54 0.13
CA GLU A 191 1.34 -6.99 -0.41
C GLU A 191 1.90 -8.15 0.43
N PRO A 192 2.19 -9.31 -0.20
CA PRO A 192 2.75 -10.43 0.52
C PRO A 192 4.11 -10.09 1.16
N GLN A 193 4.29 -10.43 2.44
CA GLN A 193 5.53 -10.17 3.20
C GLN A 193 6.80 -10.60 2.46
N ARG A 194 6.76 -11.73 1.74
CA ARG A 194 7.88 -12.23 0.93
C ARG A 194 8.42 -11.21 -0.09
N LEU A 195 7.55 -10.35 -0.63
CA LEU A 195 7.94 -9.33 -1.60
C LEU A 195 8.65 -8.17 -0.91
N GLN A 196 8.18 -7.78 0.27
CA GLN A 196 8.83 -6.77 1.11
C GLN A 196 10.21 -7.25 1.55
N ASP A 197 10.33 -8.50 1.99
CA ASP A 197 11.61 -9.05 2.43
C ASP A 197 12.63 -9.21 1.29
N THR A 198 12.17 -9.38 0.04
CA THR A 198 13.03 -9.62 -1.14
C THR A 198 13.36 -8.36 -1.92
N PHE A 199 12.40 -7.45 -2.06
CA PHE A 199 12.48 -6.27 -2.92
C PHE A 199 12.23 -4.95 -2.19
N GLY A 200 11.63 -5.01 -1.00
CA GLY A 200 11.54 -3.85 -0.13
C GLY A 200 12.95 -3.46 0.27
N VAL A 201 13.44 -2.35 -0.30
CA VAL A 201 14.66 -1.73 0.19
C VAL A 201 14.40 -1.41 1.65
N GLY A 202 15.16 -2.03 2.55
CA GLY A 202 15.12 -1.72 3.96
C GLY A 202 15.51 -0.27 4.17
N ASP A 203 14.53 0.62 4.29
CA ASP A 203 14.68 1.83 5.08
C ASP A 203 14.72 1.39 6.55
N LEU A 204 15.92 1.03 7.00
CA LEU A 204 16.38 1.23 8.37
C LEU A 204 17.01 2.61 8.48
#